data_AF-A0A523ADK0-F1
#
_entry.id   AF-A0A523ADK0-F1
#
_cell.length_a   1.000
_cell.length_b   1.000
_cell.length_c   1.000
_cell.angle_alpha   90.00
_cell.angle_beta   90.00
_cell.angle_gamma   90.00
#
_symmetry.space_group_name_H-M   'P 1'
#
loop_
_entity.id
_entity.type
_entity.pdbx_description
1 polymer ?
#
loop_
_entity_poly.entity_id
_entity_poly.type
_entity_poly.pdbx_seq_one_letter_code
_entity_poly.pdbx_strand_id
1 'polypeptide(L)'
;MLDESLNLAWIESPPECRGLFELTAGIRVVGRGEVEAEGVRVRYLIIRRGGRRSILIVCPVCGRWGRLNVRERTAYGRRFKVLHGRTRSGCSLSYATRGFEAVVRIYNLAGAVP
;
A
#
# COMPACT_ATOMS: atom_id res chain seq x y z
N MET A 1 -36.63 -2.81 1.13
CA MET A 1 -35.78 -1.66 1.50
C MET A 1 -34.38 -2.20 1.61
N LEU A 2 -33.55 -2.02 0.57
CA LEU A 2 -32.17 -2.50 0.57
C LEU A 2 -31.35 -1.55 1.43
N ASP A 3 -30.73 -2.09 2.47
CA ASP A 3 -29.91 -1.39 3.43
C ASP A 3 -28.71 -0.71 2.76
N GLU A 4 -28.78 0.62 2.62
CA GLU A 4 -27.77 1.50 2.04
C GLU A 4 -26.47 1.59 2.88
N SER A 5 -26.39 0.91 4.03
CA SER A 5 -25.24 1.01 4.94
C SER A 5 -24.00 0.21 4.54
N LEU A 6 -24.06 -0.63 3.49
CA LEU A 6 -22.91 -1.43 3.01
C LEU A 6 -22.02 -0.74 1.96
N ASN A 7 -22.32 0.50 1.56
CA ASN A 7 -21.60 1.20 0.48
C ASN A 7 -20.71 2.37 0.93
N LEU A 8 -20.48 2.57 2.23
CA LEU A 8 -19.68 3.71 2.72
C LEU A 8 -18.16 3.47 2.75
N ALA A 9 -17.68 2.24 2.51
CA ALA A 9 -16.24 1.98 2.45
C ALA A 9 -15.55 2.49 1.16
N TRP A 10 -16.32 2.98 0.18
CA TRP A 10 -15.80 3.55 -1.06
C TRP A 10 -15.31 4.99 -0.93
N ILE A 11 -15.68 5.69 0.16
CA ILE A 11 -15.46 7.12 0.32
C ILE A 11 -14.11 7.45 0.97
N GLU A 12 -13.45 6.52 1.66
CA GLU A 12 -12.24 6.84 2.44
C GLU A 12 -10.90 6.52 1.75
N SER A 13 -10.91 5.79 0.63
CA SER A 13 -9.69 5.57 -0.15
C SER A 13 -9.55 6.65 -1.23
N PRO A 14 -8.37 7.28 -1.39
CA PRO A 14 -8.10 8.23 -2.46
C PRO A 14 -8.53 7.64 -3.82
N PRO A 15 -9.20 8.41 -4.71
CA PRO A 15 -9.68 7.91 -6.00
C PRO A 15 -8.58 7.23 -6.84
N GLU A 16 -7.33 7.66 -6.69
CA GLU A 16 -6.15 7.13 -7.36
C GLU A 16 -5.81 5.69 -6.97
N CYS A 17 -6.29 5.24 -5.79
CA CYS A 17 -6.12 3.88 -5.30
C CYS A 17 -7.15 2.90 -5.87
N ARG A 18 -8.23 3.38 -6.50
CA ARG A 18 -9.36 2.55 -6.97
C ARG A 18 -8.93 1.48 -7.97
N GLY A 19 -8.01 1.83 -8.88
CA GLY A 19 -7.50 0.94 -9.93
C GLY A 19 -6.45 -0.08 -9.47
N LEU A 20 -6.02 -0.04 -8.20
CA LEU A 20 -4.97 -0.93 -7.69
C LEU A 20 -5.49 -2.30 -7.25
N PHE A 21 -6.78 -2.42 -6.97
CA PHE A 21 -7.38 -3.65 -6.44
C PHE A 21 -8.67 -4.10 -7.08
N GLU A 22 -9.22 -3.34 -8.03
CA GLU A 22 -10.65 -3.43 -8.35
C GLU A 22 -11.42 -3.39 -7.03
N LEU A 23 -11.50 -2.19 -6.45
CA LEU A 23 -12.28 -2.04 -5.23
C LEU A 23 -13.68 -2.58 -5.54
N THR A 24 -14.15 -3.53 -4.74
CA THR A 24 -15.50 -4.12 -4.79
C THR A 24 -16.08 -4.00 -3.39
N ALA A 25 -17.34 -4.40 -3.19
CA ALA A 25 -17.89 -4.60 -1.85
C ALA A 25 -16.94 -5.44 -0.96
N GLY A 26 -16.85 -5.09 0.33
CA GLY A 26 -16.09 -5.85 1.34
C GLY A 26 -14.63 -5.43 1.59
N ILE A 27 -14.21 -4.26 1.12
CA ILE A 27 -12.90 -3.66 1.47
C ILE A 27 -13.09 -2.68 2.64
N ARG A 28 -12.16 -2.69 3.61
CA ARG A 28 -12.11 -1.73 4.72
C ARG A 28 -10.72 -1.12 4.84
N VAL A 29 -10.63 0.18 5.06
CA VAL A 29 -9.38 0.84 5.47
C VAL A 29 -9.18 0.53 6.96
N VAL A 30 -8.01 -0.02 7.31
CA VAL A 30 -7.67 -0.40 8.70
C VAL A 30 -6.45 0.36 9.23
N GLY A 31 -5.80 1.15 8.39
CA GLY A 31 -4.72 2.04 8.80
C GLY A 31 -4.36 3.00 7.67
N ARG A 32 -3.90 4.20 8.02
CA ARG A 32 -3.42 5.19 7.07
C ARG A 32 -2.45 6.15 7.75
N GLY A 33 -1.57 6.75 6.97
CA GLY A 33 -0.66 7.76 7.49
C GLY A 33 0.47 8.08 6.53
N GLU A 34 1.53 8.62 7.10
CA GLU A 34 2.72 9.04 6.39
C GLU A 34 3.96 8.70 7.21
N VAL A 35 5.03 8.29 6.54
CA VAL A 35 6.33 8.05 7.17
C VAL A 35 7.38 8.81 6.38
N GLU A 36 8.26 9.51 7.08
CA GLU A 36 9.40 10.20 6.49
C GLU A 36 10.70 9.47 6.87
N ALA A 37 11.55 9.22 5.87
CA ALA A 37 12.92 8.75 6.03
C ALA A 37 13.79 9.24 4.88
N GLU A 38 15.06 9.55 5.15
CA GLU A 38 16.02 10.00 4.11
C GLU A 38 15.53 11.24 3.33
N GLY A 39 14.75 12.11 3.99
CA GLY A 39 14.09 13.28 3.39
C GLY A 39 13.01 12.93 2.36
N VAL A 40 12.56 11.67 2.30
CA VAL A 40 11.47 11.20 1.45
C VAL A 40 10.28 10.84 2.32
N ARG A 41 9.16 11.45 1.98
CA ARG A 41 7.89 11.31 2.67
C ARG A 41 6.96 10.38 1.90
N VAL A 42 6.57 9.28 2.53
CA VAL A 42 5.80 8.20 1.90
C VAL A 42 4.45 8.07 2.58
N ARG A 43 3.38 8.41 1.86
CA ARG A 43 2.00 8.20 2.29
C ARG A 43 1.59 6.74 2.08
N TYR A 44 0.78 6.21 2.98
CA TYR A 44 0.31 4.83 2.93
C TYR A 44 -1.15 4.65 3.35
N LEU A 45 -1.73 3.55 2.88
CA LEU A 45 -3.04 3.02 3.29
C LEU A 45 -2.90 1.51 3.50
N ILE A 46 -3.50 1.00 4.56
CA ILE A 46 -3.62 -0.42 4.85
C ILE A 46 -5.09 -0.76 4.70
N ILE A 47 -5.37 -1.68 3.78
CA ILE A 47 -6.72 -2.14 3.52
C ILE A 47 -6.86 -3.62 3.86
N ARG A 48 -8.07 -4.02 4.21
CA ARG A 48 -8.47 -5.40 4.49
C ARG A 48 -9.61 -5.78 3.56
N ARG A 49 -9.47 -6.89 2.85
CA ARG A 49 -10.52 -7.50 2.02
C ARG A 49 -10.70 -8.94 2.48
N GLY A 50 -11.81 -9.22 3.16
CA GLY A 50 -12.01 -10.48 3.88
C GLY A 50 -10.89 -10.72 4.91
N GLY A 51 -10.28 -11.91 4.87
CA GLY A 51 -9.16 -12.28 5.76
C GLY A 51 -7.77 -11.78 5.31
N ARG A 52 -7.66 -11.06 4.19
CA ARG A 52 -6.37 -10.64 3.62
C ARG A 52 -6.14 -9.14 3.78
N ARG A 53 -4.93 -8.78 4.21
CA ARG A 53 -4.45 -7.39 4.28
C ARG A 53 -3.66 -7.02 3.04
N SER A 54 -3.65 -5.74 2.70
CA SER A 54 -2.83 -5.19 1.62
C SER A 54 -2.40 -3.77 1.95
N ILE A 55 -1.22 -3.39 1.47
CA ILE A 55 -0.60 -2.09 1.73
C ILE A 55 -0.51 -1.34 0.41
N LEU A 56 -1.03 -0.12 0.39
CA LEU A 56 -0.87 0.85 -0.68
C LEU A 56 0.08 1.93 -0.21
N ILE A 57 1.00 2.34 -1.08
CA ILE A 57 1.90 3.45 -0.81
C ILE A 57 2.01 4.36 -2.02
N VAL A 58 2.34 5.62 -1.79
CA VAL A 58 2.90 6.49 -2.82
C VAL A 58 4.33 6.01 -3.11
N CYS A 59 4.59 5.54 -4.33
CA CYS A 59 5.88 4.99 -4.68
C CYS A 59 6.97 6.08 -4.62
N PRO A 60 8.05 5.88 -3.86
CA PRO A 60 9.12 6.88 -3.76
C PRO A 60 9.93 7.03 -5.06
N VAL A 61 9.82 6.09 -6.01
CA VAL A 61 10.53 6.14 -7.30
C VAL A 61 9.79 6.99 -8.33
N CYS A 62 8.47 6.85 -8.42
CA CYS A 62 7.69 7.45 -9.51
C CYS A 62 6.55 8.35 -9.04
N GLY A 63 6.36 8.52 -7.73
CA GLY A 63 5.32 9.37 -7.13
C GLY A 63 3.89 8.85 -7.26
N ARG A 64 3.67 7.69 -7.91
CA ARG A 64 2.34 7.12 -8.14
C ARG A 64 1.95 6.19 -7.00
N TRP A 65 0.66 6.17 -6.66
CA TRP A 65 0.11 5.14 -5.79
C TRP A 65 0.34 3.75 -6.39
N GLY A 66 0.63 2.79 -5.51
CA GLY A 66 0.79 1.40 -5.91
C GLY A 66 0.70 0.44 -4.73
N ARG A 67 0.46 -0.83 -5.05
CA ARG A 67 0.43 -1.90 -4.06
C ARG A 67 1.84 -2.31 -3.70
N LEU A 68 2.16 -2.24 -2.42
CA LEU A 68 3.41 -2.78 -1.90
C LEU A 68 3.35 -4.32 -1.96
N ASN A 69 4.29 -4.90 -2.68
CA ASN A 69 4.51 -6.32 -2.77
C ASN A 69 5.89 -6.64 -2.19
N VAL A 70 5.96 -7.56 -1.24
CA VAL A 70 7.22 -8.00 -0.64
C VAL A 70 7.66 -9.23 -1.40
N ARG A 71 8.75 -9.09 -2.17
CA ARG A 71 9.44 -10.25 -2.74
C ARG A 71 10.40 -10.83 -1.69
N GLU A 72 10.76 -12.08 -1.89
CA GLU A 72 11.56 -12.96 -1.02
C GLU A 72 12.63 -12.27 -0.16
N ARG A 73 12.87 -12.88 1.00
CA ARG A 73 13.99 -12.56 1.87
C ARG A 73 15.28 -12.95 1.15
N THR A 74 16.12 -11.96 0.87
CA THR A 74 17.47 -12.16 0.31
C THR A 74 18.52 -12.06 1.41
N ALA A 75 19.76 -12.46 1.13
CA ALA A 75 20.90 -12.28 2.03
C ALA A 75 21.11 -10.80 2.47
N TYR A 76 20.60 -9.85 1.68
CA TYR A 76 20.73 -8.41 1.89
C TYR A 76 19.43 -7.76 2.39
N GLY A 77 18.48 -8.55 2.88
CA GLY A 77 17.19 -8.08 3.37
C GLY A 77 16.02 -8.35 2.43
N ARG A 78 14.89 -7.65 2.64
CA ARG A 78 13.66 -7.82 1.87
C ARG A 78 13.67 -6.91 0.63
N ARG A 79 13.31 -7.46 -0.53
CA ARG A 79 13.09 -6.65 -1.74
C ARG A 79 11.64 -6.23 -1.82
N PHE A 80 11.39 -4.94 -1.96
CA PHE A 80 10.05 -4.42 -2.15
C PHE A 80 9.81 -4.11 -3.62
N LYS A 81 8.60 -4.37 -4.10
CA LYS A 81 8.13 -3.95 -5.42
C LYS A 81 6.81 -3.24 -5.25
N VAL A 82 6.68 -2.05 -5.82
CA VAL A 82 5.43 -1.30 -5.83
C VAL A 82 4.74 -1.55 -7.16
N LEU A 83 3.59 -2.23 -7.13
CA LEU A 83 2.82 -2.56 -8.33
C LEU A 83 1.81 -1.45 -8.63
N HIS A 84 1.82 -0.93 -9.86
CA HIS A 84 0.95 0.14 -10.32
C HIS A 84 -0.15 -0.39 -11.23
N GLY A 85 -1.39 0.06 -10.97
CA GLY A 85 -2.57 -0.18 -11.78
C GLY A 85 -2.84 -1.66 -12.14
N ARG A 86 -3.66 -1.85 -13.19
CA ARG A 86 -3.99 -3.16 -13.75
C ARG A 86 -2.86 -3.78 -14.59
N THR A 87 -1.94 -2.97 -15.11
CA THR A 87 -0.86 -3.39 -16.02
C THR A 87 0.25 -4.19 -15.32
N ARG A 88 0.22 -4.34 -13.99
CA ARG A 88 1.25 -5.01 -13.17
C ARG A 88 2.68 -4.49 -13.40
N SER A 89 2.84 -3.33 -14.04
CA SER A 89 4.11 -2.61 -14.06
C SER A 89 4.44 -2.20 -12.63
N GLY A 90 5.72 -2.18 -12.27
CA GLY A 90 6.07 -1.86 -10.90
C GLY A 90 7.50 -1.43 -10.72
N CYS A 91 7.71 -0.46 -9.83
CA CYS A 91 9.01 -0.01 -9.42
C CYS A 91 9.59 -0.96 -8.37
N SER A 92 10.80 -1.45 -8.62
CA SER A 92 11.58 -2.17 -7.62
C SER A 92 12.21 -1.17 -6.66
N LEU A 93 12.18 -1.49 -5.38
CA LEU A 93 12.85 -0.74 -4.32
C LEU A 93 13.95 -1.63 -3.73
N SER A 94 15.17 -1.12 -3.76
CA SER A 94 16.33 -1.70 -3.08
C SER A 94 16.75 -0.81 -1.93
N TYR A 95 17.68 -1.29 -1.10
CA TYR A 95 18.26 -0.52 0.01
C TYR A 95 18.89 0.81 -0.43
N ALA A 96 19.32 0.92 -1.69
CA ALA A 96 19.89 2.16 -2.24
C ALA A 96 18.82 3.16 -2.70
N THR A 97 17.54 2.79 -2.70
CA THR A 97 16.45 3.67 -3.13
C THR A 97 16.07 4.60 -1.97
N ARG A 98 16.11 5.92 -2.18
CA ARG A 98 15.63 6.87 -1.17
C ARG A 98 14.17 6.58 -0.81
N GLY A 99 13.86 6.64 0.48
CA GLY A 99 12.56 6.26 1.04
C GLY A 99 12.41 4.74 1.26
N PHE A 100 13.44 3.93 1.03
CA PHE A 100 13.40 2.49 1.31
C PHE A 100 13.12 2.22 2.79
N GLU A 101 13.79 2.94 3.69
CA GLU A 101 13.55 2.81 5.13
C GLU A 101 12.12 3.19 5.52
N ALA A 102 11.54 4.22 4.90
CA ALA A 102 10.15 4.59 5.14
C ALA A 102 9.21 3.44 4.75
N VAL A 103 9.46 2.79 3.61
CA VAL A 103 8.69 1.63 3.15
C VAL A 103 8.85 0.43 4.09
N VAL A 104 10.05 0.18 4.63
CA VAL A 104 10.28 -0.87 5.65
C VAL A 104 9.45 -0.60 6.91
N ARG A 105 9.47 0.65 7.41
CA ARG A 105 8.69 1.05 8.60
C ARG A 105 7.19 0.87 8.35
N ILE A 106 6.68 1.31 7.21
CA ILE A 106 5.27 1.11 6.82
C ILE A 106 4.91 -0.38 6.79
N TYR A 107 5.78 -1.22 6.21
CA TYR A 107 5.54 -2.67 6.18
C TYR A 107 5.45 -3.28 7.58
N ASN A 108 6.35 -2.88 8.49
CA ASN A 108 6.34 -3.38 9.87
C ASN A 108 5.11 -2.88 10.65
N LEU A 109 4.74 -1.61 10.50
CA LEU A 109 3.51 -1.03 11.07
C LEU A 109 2.28 -1.80 10.61
N ALA A 110 2.19 -2.10 9.32
CA ALA A 110 1.09 -2.88 8.77
C ALA A 110 1.04 -4.31 9.32
N GLY A 111 2.19 -4.89 9.68
CA GLY A 111 2.27 -6.18 10.38
C GLY A 111 1.58 -6.16 11.75
N ALA A 112 1.69 -5.04 12.47
CA ALA A 112 1.14 -4.82 13.81
C ALA A 112 -0.36 -4.49 13.84
N VAL A 113 -0.99 -4.16 12.70
CA VAL A 113 -2.44 -3.90 12.63
C VAL A 113 -3.22 -5.22 12.74
N PRO A 114 -4.13 -5.41 13.72
CA PRO A 114 -4.86 -6.66 13.91
C PRO A 114 -5.82 -7.06 12.75
#